data_AF-A0A7V9B909-F1
#
_entry.id   AF-A0A7V9B909-F1
#
_cell.length_a   1.000
_cell.length_b   1.000
_cell.length_c   1.000
_cell.angle_alpha   90.00
_cell.angle_beta   90.00
_cell.angle_gamma   90.00
#
_symmetry.space_group_name_H-M   'P 1'
#
loop_
_entity.id
_entity.type
_entity.pdbx_description
1 polymer ?
#
loop_
_entity_poly.entity_id
_entity_poly.type
_entity_poly.pdbx_seq_one_letter_code
_entity_poly.pdbx_strand_id
1 'polypeptide(L)'
;ALSRTVEVLPDAEVRALIRRGATDRLERVKLAPLLGDVLAIATAGSWPQDLLDQVLRLVGDAAQSGRASIRERVREESPRWVPGPVKDAVAEKMVAGFERFIAQVAEDPDHPLRARFDDILLQFIERLRYSPELNAQAEAMKADLIAHPMIGDMADSIWDRVRKAAARYRADPGAASLAPVEAALISVGESLAESEQLRDDVDAFLSNVASAFLEQHRHEVADLIAATVRDWDPELAASRIELAVGRDLQFIRLNGTLVGGFAGLVIYTLSRFF
;
A
#
# COMPACT_ATOMS: atom_id res chain seq x y z
N ALA A 1 -9.99 -6.87 -24.85
CA ALA A 1 -8.87 -7.64 -24.25
C ALA A 1 -8.80 -7.39 -22.74
N LEU A 2 -8.51 -6.15 -22.29
CA LEU A 2 -8.36 -5.77 -20.87
C LEU A 2 -9.50 -6.21 -19.93
N SER A 3 -10.76 -6.13 -20.35
CA SER A 3 -11.91 -6.52 -19.52
C SER A 3 -12.04 -8.03 -19.28
N ARG A 4 -11.58 -8.88 -20.21
CA ARG A 4 -11.50 -10.33 -20.00
C ARG A 4 -10.33 -10.68 -19.09
N THR A 5 -9.22 -9.96 -19.18
CA THR A 5 -8.04 -10.17 -18.33
C THR A 5 -8.36 -9.91 -16.86
N VAL A 6 -9.12 -8.85 -16.54
CA VAL A 6 -9.52 -8.52 -15.15
C VAL A 6 -10.41 -9.59 -14.52
N GLU A 7 -11.24 -10.30 -15.30
CA GLU A 7 -12.09 -11.40 -14.79
C GLU A 7 -11.31 -12.67 -14.43
N VAL A 8 -10.11 -12.84 -14.99
CA VAL A 8 -9.25 -14.01 -14.77
C VAL A 8 -8.22 -13.77 -13.66
N LEU A 9 -8.10 -12.53 -13.16
CA LEU A 9 -7.16 -12.22 -12.09
C LEU A 9 -7.66 -12.78 -10.75
N PRO A 10 -6.83 -13.53 -10.00
CA PRO A 10 -7.17 -14.03 -8.68
C PRO A 10 -7.30 -12.88 -7.68
N ASP A 11 -8.53 -12.66 -7.20
CA ASP A 11 -8.89 -11.55 -6.32
C ASP A 11 -8.01 -11.42 -5.08
N ALA A 12 -7.69 -12.53 -4.43
CA ALA A 12 -6.89 -12.55 -3.22
C ALA A 12 -5.45 -12.10 -3.48
N GLU A 13 -4.87 -12.48 -4.62
CA GLU A 13 -3.49 -12.17 -4.95
C GLU A 13 -3.34 -10.70 -5.38
N VAL A 14 -4.30 -10.16 -6.13
CA VAL A 14 -4.29 -8.73 -6.49
C VAL A 14 -4.43 -7.84 -5.26
N ARG A 15 -5.36 -8.17 -4.36
CA ARG A 15 -5.53 -7.44 -3.08
C ARG A 15 -4.25 -7.48 -2.26
N ALA A 16 -3.60 -8.65 -2.17
CA ALA A 16 -2.34 -8.81 -1.46
C ALA A 16 -1.21 -7.96 -2.08
N LEU A 17 -1.12 -7.92 -3.41
CA LEU A 17 -0.14 -7.12 -4.12
C LEU A 17 -0.35 -5.61 -3.91
N ILE A 18 -1.60 -5.13 -4.01
CA ILE A 18 -1.95 -3.72 -3.73
C ILE A 18 -1.56 -3.35 -2.30
N ARG A 19 -1.86 -4.23 -1.33
CA ARG A 19 -1.52 -4.00 0.08
C ARG A 19 -0.01 -3.91 0.30
N ARG A 20 0.76 -4.85 -0.28
CA ARG A 20 2.24 -4.85 -0.17
C ARG A 20 2.84 -3.62 -0.82
N GLY A 21 2.43 -3.27 -2.03
CA GLY A 21 2.90 -2.05 -2.72
C GLY A 21 2.59 -0.77 -1.94
N ALA A 22 1.37 -0.63 -1.40
CA ALA A 22 1.01 0.52 -0.59
C ALA A 22 1.85 0.62 0.70
N THR A 23 2.09 -0.52 1.36
CA THR A 23 2.90 -0.60 2.58
C THR A 23 4.35 -0.23 2.30
N ASP A 24 4.95 -0.84 1.28
CA ASP A 24 6.35 -0.64 0.87
C ASP A 24 6.62 0.82 0.46
N ARG A 25 5.65 1.46 -0.22
CA ARG A 25 5.70 2.90 -0.53
C ARG A 25 5.64 3.76 0.75
N LEU A 26 4.75 3.45 1.69
CA LEU A 26 4.62 4.18 2.96
C LEU A 26 5.89 4.04 3.83
N GLU A 27 6.51 2.87 3.86
CA GLU A 27 7.72 2.61 4.64
C GLU A 27 8.90 3.48 4.20
N ARG A 28 9.08 3.66 2.88
CA ARG A 28 10.16 4.50 2.31
C ARG A 28 10.01 5.98 2.60
N VAL A 29 8.78 6.43 2.84
CA VAL A 29 8.47 7.84 3.02
C VAL A 29 8.62 8.23 4.50
N LYS A 30 9.43 9.25 4.76
CA LYS A 30 9.51 9.89 6.09
C LYS A 30 8.34 10.85 6.26
N LEU A 31 7.40 10.51 7.14
CA LEU A 31 6.15 11.27 7.29
C LEU A 31 6.37 12.65 7.93
N ALA A 32 7.19 12.73 8.99
CA ALA A 32 7.36 13.97 9.73
C ALA A 32 7.96 15.13 8.88
N PRO A 33 9.05 14.93 8.11
CA PRO A 33 9.59 15.98 7.25
C PRO A 33 8.59 16.42 6.16
N LEU A 34 7.88 15.47 5.54
CA LEU A 34 6.87 15.79 4.53
C LEU A 34 5.70 16.60 5.10
N LEU A 35 5.19 16.20 6.28
CA LEU A 35 4.16 16.98 6.97
C LEU A 35 4.68 18.37 7.31
N GLY A 36 5.95 18.49 7.70
CA GLY A 36 6.60 19.77 7.96
C GLY A 36 6.66 20.65 6.71
N ASP A 37 7.05 20.09 5.57
CA ASP A 37 7.11 20.82 4.30
C ASP A 37 5.71 21.25 3.80
N VAL A 38 4.72 20.36 3.89
CA VAL A 38 3.32 20.68 3.51
C VAL A 38 2.73 21.74 4.43
N LEU A 39 2.92 21.61 5.75
CA LEU A 39 2.46 22.59 6.72
C LEU A 39 3.15 23.93 6.52
N ALA A 40 4.46 23.95 6.25
CA ALA A 40 5.19 25.20 5.94
C ALA A 40 4.60 25.94 4.73
N ILE A 41 4.21 25.21 3.68
CA ILE A 41 3.53 25.79 2.51
C ILE A 41 2.13 26.30 2.89
N ALA A 42 1.36 25.51 3.65
CA ALA A 42 0.01 25.89 4.08
C ALA A 42 -0.01 27.10 5.03
N THR A 43 1.03 27.27 5.85
CA THR A 43 1.20 28.43 6.75
C THR A 43 1.53 29.74 6.04
N ALA A 44 1.73 29.73 4.71
CA ALA A 44 1.90 30.97 3.93
C ALA A 44 0.60 31.80 3.80
N GLY A 45 -0.56 31.26 4.22
CA GLY A 45 -1.86 31.94 4.22
C GLY A 45 -2.49 32.10 5.62
N SER A 46 -3.81 32.27 5.69
CA SER A 46 -4.57 32.44 6.95
C SER A 46 -4.79 31.15 7.75
N TRP A 47 -4.31 30.00 7.25
CA TRP A 47 -4.61 28.69 7.80
C TRP A 47 -4.33 28.53 9.30
N PRO A 48 -3.22 29.07 9.86
CA PRO A 48 -2.98 29.04 11.32
C PRO A 48 -4.13 29.65 12.12
N GLN A 49 -4.64 30.80 11.69
CA GLN A 49 -5.71 31.50 12.38
C GLN A 49 -7.06 30.78 12.20
N ASP A 50 -7.31 30.22 11.02
CA ASP A 50 -8.50 29.40 10.75
C ASP A 50 -8.51 28.10 11.59
N LEU A 51 -7.34 27.50 11.82
CA LEU A 51 -7.19 26.36 12.72
C LEU A 51 -7.41 26.76 14.17
N LEU A 52 -6.82 27.88 14.61
CA LEU A 52 -7.01 28.40 15.96
C LEU A 52 -8.50 28.66 16.24
N ASP A 53 -9.23 29.25 15.29
CA ASP A 53 -10.66 29.48 15.41
C ASP A 53 -11.46 28.18 15.59
N GLN A 54 -11.09 27.10 14.92
CA GLN A 54 -11.72 25.78 15.10
C GLN A 54 -11.40 25.20 16.48
N VAL A 55 -10.16 25.33 16.94
CA VAL A 55 -9.75 24.89 18.28
C VAL A 55 -10.49 25.66 19.36
N LEU A 56 -10.59 26.99 19.24
CA LEU A 56 -11.31 27.84 20.20
C LEU A 56 -12.79 27.46 20.27
N ARG A 57 -13.44 27.18 19.14
CA ARG A 57 -14.83 26.66 19.11
C ARG A 57 -14.95 25.33 19.83
N LEU A 58 -14.10 24.36 19.48
CA LEU A 58 -14.15 23.02 20.08
C LEU A 58 -13.89 23.06 21.59
N VAL A 59 -12.97 23.89 22.05
CA VAL A 59 -12.67 24.11 23.46
C VAL A 59 -13.83 24.82 24.17
N GLY A 60 -14.46 25.80 23.53
CA GLY A 60 -15.67 26.45 24.03
C GLY A 60 -16.83 25.46 24.23
N ASP A 61 -17.11 24.65 23.21
CA ASP A 61 -18.16 23.63 23.24
C ASP A 61 -17.86 22.54 24.30
N ALA A 62 -16.60 22.14 24.43
CA ALA A 62 -16.15 21.20 25.46
C ALA A 62 -16.31 21.78 26.87
N ALA A 63 -16.02 23.07 27.07
CA ALA A 63 -16.24 23.73 28.36
C ALA A 63 -17.73 23.82 28.71
N GLN A 64 -18.57 24.11 27.72
CA GLN A 64 -20.03 24.19 27.89
C GLN A 64 -20.64 22.83 28.25
N SER A 65 -20.26 21.77 27.52
CA SER A 65 -20.72 20.39 27.78
C SER A 65 -20.16 19.80 29.08
N GLY A 66 -18.93 20.18 29.44
CA GLY A 66 -18.24 19.74 30.65
C GLY A 66 -18.64 20.45 31.95
N ARG A 67 -19.56 21.43 31.91
CA ARG A 67 -19.99 22.22 33.09
C ARG A 67 -20.35 21.37 34.30
N ALA A 68 -21.11 20.29 34.10
CA ALA A 68 -21.53 19.41 35.18
C ALA A 68 -20.34 18.69 35.82
N SER A 69 -19.44 18.14 35.01
CA SER A 69 -18.22 17.46 35.46
C SER A 69 -17.27 18.41 36.19
N ILE A 70 -17.13 19.65 35.72
CA ILE A 70 -16.32 20.69 36.38
C ILE A 70 -16.92 21.02 37.75
N ARG A 71 -18.24 21.17 37.84
CA ARG A 71 -18.93 21.44 39.12
C ARG A 71 -18.71 20.31 40.12
N GLU A 72 -18.85 19.07 39.68
CA GLU A 72 -18.62 17.88 40.50
C GLU A 72 -17.17 17.82 41.00
N ARG A 73 -16.20 18.00 40.09
CA ARG A 73 -14.78 18.03 40.44
C ARG A 73 -14.43 19.14 41.43
N VAL A 74 -14.98 20.34 41.25
CA VAL A 74 -14.80 21.46 42.19
C VAL A 74 -15.40 21.12 43.55
N ARG A 75 -16.53 20.42 43.61
CA ARG A 75 -17.13 20.01 44.89
C ARG A 75 -16.25 19.04 45.67
N GLU A 76 -15.68 18.06 44.97
CA GLU A 76 -14.78 17.04 45.49
C GLU A 76 -13.46 17.62 46.00
N GLU A 77 -12.81 18.46 45.20
CA GLU A 77 -11.49 19.03 45.48
C GLU A 77 -11.56 20.22 46.45
N SER A 78 -12.75 20.80 46.68
CA SER A 78 -12.91 21.94 47.58
C SER A 78 -12.84 21.52 49.06
N PRO A 79 -12.13 22.29 49.92
CA PRO A 79 -12.05 22.01 51.35
C PRO A 79 -13.41 21.83 52.03
N ARG A 80 -13.45 20.97 53.06
CA ARG A 80 -14.69 20.62 53.79
C ARG A 80 -15.35 21.81 54.51
N TRP A 81 -14.59 22.87 54.80
CA TRP A 81 -15.10 24.08 55.45
C TRP A 81 -15.86 25.02 54.50
N VAL A 82 -15.78 24.82 53.17
CA VAL A 82 -16.46 25.68 52.19
C VAL A 82 -17.92 25.22 52.02
N PRO A 83 -18.92 26.10 52.17
CA PRO A 83 -20.32 25.76 51.94
C PRO A 83 -20.62 25.35 50.49
N GLY A 84 -21.48 24.35 50.29
CA GLY A 84 -21.86 23.84 48.95
C GLY A 84 -22.26 24.91 47.93
N PRO A 85 -23.15 25.87 48.27
CA PRO A 85 -23.53 26.94 47.35
C PRO A 85 -22.36 27.82 46.89
N VAL A 86 -21.33 27.99 47.73
CA VAL A 86 -20.13 28.74 47.39
C VAL A 86 -19.27 27.96 46.40
N LYS A 87 -19.11 26.64 46.61
CA LYS A 87 -18.39 25.76 45.67
C LYS A 87 -19.02 25.80 44.27
N ASP A 88 -20.35 25.74 44.20
CA ASP A 88 -21.10 25.82 42.94
C ASP A 88 -20.93 27.17 42.25
N ALA A 89 -21.06 28.26 43.00
CA ALA A 89 -20.89 29.61 42.47
C ALA A 89 -19.46 29.84 41.93
N VAL A 90 -18.45 29.23 42.56
CA VAL A 90 -17.06 29.28 42.08
C VAL A 90 -16.91 28.49 40.77
N ALA A 91 -17.46 27.27 40.69
CA ALA A 91 -17.42 26.47 39.47
C ALA A 91 -18.08 27.19 38.29
N GLU A 92 -19.26 27.77 38.51
CA GLU A 92 -19.97 28.55 37.48
C GLU A 92 -19.18 29.77 37.03
N LYS A 93 -18.60 30.53 37.97
CA LYS A 93 -17.77 31.69 37.65
C LYS A 93 -16.49 31.30 36.90
N MET A 94 -15.91 30.15 37.19
CA MET A 94 -14.73 29.64 36.47
C MET A 94 -15.09 29.31 35.02
N VAL A 95 -16.16 28.54 34.79
CA VAL A 95 -16.56 28.19 33.42
C VAL A 95 -16.96 29.43 32.63
N ALA A 96 -17.80 30.30 33.20
CA ALA A 96 -18.19 31.55 32.55
C ALA A 96 -17.02 32.52 32.34
N GLY A 97 -16.00 32.47 33.20
CA GLY A 97 -14.75 33.20 33.02
C GLY A 97 -13.93 32.67 31.84
N PHE A 98 -13.79 31.34 31.76
CA PHE A 98 -13.08 30.66 30.69
C PHE A 98 -13.75 30.84 29.33
N GLU A 99 -15.07 30.71 29.25
CA GLU A 99 -15.82 30.95 28.01
C GLU A 99 -15.67 32.40 27.52
N ARG A 100 -15.75 33.37 28.44
CA ARG A 100 -15.49 34.78 28.09
C ARG A 100 -14.08 35.01 27.61
N PHE A 101 -13.10 34.32 28.18
CA PHE A 101 -11.72 34.39 27.73
C PHE A 101 -11.56 33.82 26.32
N ILE A 102 -12.12 32.64 26.04
CA ILE A 102 -12.12 32.04 24.70
C ILE A 102 -12.80 32.97 23.69
N ALA A 103 -13.94 33.56 24.05
CA ALA A 103 -14.64 34.53 23.21
C ALA A 103 -13.78 35.79 22.94
N GLN A 104 -13.10 36.33 23.95
CA GLN A 104 -12.19 37.46 23.76
C GLN A 104 -11.05 37.14 22.79
N VAL A 105 -10.43 35.96 22.91
CA VAL A 105 -9.39 35.52 21.98
C VAL A 105 -9.96 35.35 20.57
N ALA A 106 -11.18 34.80 20.45
CA ALA A 106 -11.82 34.58 19.17
C ALA A 106 -12.19 35.89 18.45
N GLU A 107 -12.69 36.88 19.20
CA GLU A 107 -13.19 38.16 18.67
C GLU A 107 -12.08 39.19 18.38
N ASP A 108 -10.93 39.09 19.04
CA ASP A 108 -9.80 40.02 18.88
C ASP A 108 -8.69 39.39 18.02
N PRO A 109 -8.53 39.80 16.74
CA PRO A 109 -7.48 39.30 15.87
C PRO A 109 -6.06 39.65 16.34
N ASP A 110 -5.89 40.76 17.08
CA ASP A 110 -4.60 41.23 17.57
C ASP A 110 -4.27 40.67 18.97
N HIS A 111 -5.07 39.72 19.46
CA HIS A 111 -4.90 39.16 20.79
C HIS A 111 -3.52 38.48 20.93
N PRO A 112 -2.74 38.73 22.01
CA PRO A 112 -1.38 38.18 22.16
C PRO A 112 -1.28 36.65 22.08
N LEU A 113 -2.35 35.93 22.45
CA LEU A 113 -2.41 34.46 22.28
C LEU A 113 -2.45 34.02 20.81
N ARG A 114 -3.08 34.79 19.92
CA ARG A 114 -3.12 34.47 18.48
C ARG A 114 -1.72 34.55 17.88
N ALA A 115 -0.99 35.63 18.18
CA ALA A 115 0.41 35.77 17.77
C ALA A 115 1.30 34.65 18.35
N ARG A 116 1.10 34.31 19.63
CA ARG A 116 1.85 33.21 20.27
C ARG A 116 1.54 31.85 19.67
N PHE A 117 0.31 31.64 19.21
CA PHE A 117 -0.08 30.40 18.54
C PHE A 117 0.66 30.24 17.20
N ASP A 118 0.79 31.33 16.43
CA ASP A 118 1.58 31.33 15.19
C ASP A 118 3.04 30.96 15.45
N ASP A 119 3.67 31.57 16.46
CA ASP A 119 5.05 31.23 16.86
C ASP A 119 5.20 29.76 17.26
N ILE A 120 4.25 29.22 18.03
CA ILE A 120 4.24 27.82 18.45
C ILE A 120 4.11 26.89 17.24
N LEU A 121 3.23 27.22 16.29
CA LEU A 121 3.05 26.43 15.08
C LEU A 121 4.30 26.45 14.20
N LEU A 122 4.93 27.61 14.00
CA LEU A 122 6.16 27.71 13.22
C LEU A 122 7.29 26.88 13.86
N GLN A 123 7.46 26.98 15.18
CA GLN A 123 8.43 26.16 15.91
C GLN A 123 8.09 24.67 15.82
N PHE A 124 6.81 24.30 15.88
CA PHE A 124 6.38 22.91 15.72
C PHE A 124 6.72 22.38 14.31
N ILE A 125 6.45 23.16 13.26
CA ILE A 125 6.78 22.83 11.88
C ILE A 125 8.30 22.64 11.70
N GLU A 126 9.12 23.56 12.21
CA GLU A 126 10.58 23.40 12.17
C GLU A 126 11.04 22.14 12.92
N ARG A 127 10.48 21.90 14.11
CA ARG A 127 10.80 20.70 14.87
C ARG A 127 10.36 19.43 14.14
N LEU A 128 9.24 19.42 13.42
CA LEU A 128 8.81 18.28 12.64
C LEU A 128 9.81 17.94 11.52
N ARG A 129 10.53 18.94 10.99
CA ARG A 129 11.55 18.75 9.95
C ARG A 129 12.89 18.26 10.52
N TYR A 130 13.30 18.76 11.69
CA TYR A 130 14.67 18.57 12.19
C TYR A 130 14.81 17.79 13.50
N SER A 131 13.75 17.61 14.30
CA SER A 131 13.82 16.91 15.59
C SER A 131 13.85 15.40 15.41
N PRO A 132 14.90 14.71 15.89
CA PRO A 132 14.96 13.25 15.82
C PRO A 132 13.87 12.58 16.68
N GLU A 133 13.45 13.20 17.78
CA GLU A 133 12.41 12.66 18.67
C GLU A 133 11.03 12.66 17.99
N LEU A 134 10.66 13.76 17.33
CA LEU A 134 9.38 13.84 16.61
C LEU A 134 9.37 12.94 15.38
N ASN A 135 10.51 12.83 14.69
CA ASN A 135 10.67 11.85 13.62
C ASN A 135 10.43 10.43 14.14
N ALA A 136 11.04 10.04 15.27
CA ALA A 136 10.84 8.72 15.84
C ALA A 136 9.38 8.46 16.24
N GLN A 137 8.68 9.44 16.82
CA GLN A 137 7.25 9.32 17.12
C GLN A 137 6.39 9.18 15.87
N ALA A 138 6.67 9.98 14.83
CA ALA A 138 5.94 9.90 13.57
C ALA A 138 6.14 8.56 12.87
N GLU A 139 7.37 8.02 12.90
CA GLU A 139 7.67 6.69 12.37
C GLU A 139 7.02 5.56 13.19
N ALA A 140 6.89 5.72 14.51
CA ALA A 140 6.14 4.77 15.34
C ALA A 140 4.63 4.80 15.00
N MET A 141 4.02 5.99 14.91
CA MET A 141 2.63 6.13 14.48
C MET A 141 2.41 5.60 13.06
N LYS A 142 3.39 5.78 12.16
CA LYS A 142 3.37 5.20 10.81
C LYS A 142 3.30 3.68 10.88
N ALA A 143 4.18 3.05 11.67
CA ALA A 143 4.21 1.61 11.83
C ALA A 143 2.88 1.08 12.38
N ASP A 144 2.30 1.75 13.38
CA ASP A 144 1.00 1.40 13.94
C ASP A 144 -0.12 1.52 12.90
N LEU A 145 -0.12 2.58 12.09
CA LEU A 145 -1.10 2.79 11.03
C LEU A 145 -0.96 1.74 9.92
N ILE A 146 0.26 1.41 9.51
CA ILE A 146 0.54 0.36 8.52
C ILE A 146 0.05 -1.00 9.01
N ALA A 147 0.27 -1.30 10.29
CA ALA A 147 -0.18 -2.53 10.93
C ALA A 147 -1.70 -2.56 11.15
N HIS A 148 -2.39 -1.43 11.04
CA HIS A 148 -3.83 -1.34 11.29
C HIS A 148 -4.63 -2.02 10.17
N PRO A 149 -5.68 -2.82 10.50
CA PRO A 149 -6.48 -3.55 9.52
C PRO A 149 -7.14 -2.65 8.46
N MET A 150 -7.34 -1.37 8.77
CA MET A 150 -7.86 -0.34 7.85
C MET A 150 -7.06 -0.23 6.54
N ILE A 151 -5.76 -0.54 6.54
CA ILE A 151 -4.95 -0.54 5.30
C ILE A 151 -5.37 -1.68 4.36
N GLY A 152 -5.73 -2.83 4.93
CA GLY A 152 -6.31 -3.95 4.18
C GLY A 152 -7.65 -3.57 3.57
N ASP A 153 -8.55 -2.99 4.37
CA ASP A 153 -9.87 -2.55 3.91
C ASP A 153 -9.78 -1.49 2.80
N MET A 154 -8.77 -0.62 2.88
CA MET A 154 -8.54 0.39 1.85
C MET A 154 -8.04 -0.24 0.55
N ALA A 155 -7.10 -1.19 0.61
CA ALA A 155 -6.65 -1.96 -0.56
C ALA A 155 -7.82 -2.70 -1.23
N ASP A 156 -8.70 -3.28 -0.42
CA ASP A 156 -9.93 -3.95 -0.88
C ASP A 156 -10.86 -2.99 -1.62
N SER A 157 -11.07 -1.80 -1.06
CA SER A 157 -11.91 -0.77 -1.68
C SER A 157 -11.35 -0.26 -3.02
N ILE A 158 -10.02 -0.17 -3.14
CA ILE A 158 -9.33 0.25 -4.36
C ILE A 158 -9.54 -0.82 -5.44
N TRP A 159 -9.33 -2.10 -5.11
CA TRP A 159 -9.54 -3.19 -6.06
C TRP A 159 -10.98 -3.24 -6.56
N ASP A 160 -11.96 -3.08 -5.67
CA ASP A 160 -13.37 -3.04 -6.04
C ASP A 160 -13.70 -1.87 -6.97
N ARG A 161 -13.08 -0.70 -6.77
CA ARG A 161 -13.24 0.46 -7.66
C ARG A 161 -12.66 0.19 -9.04
N VAL A 162 -11.48 -0.44 -9.11
CA VAL A 162 -10.85 -0.82 -10.39
C VAL A 162 -11.73 -1.80 -11.15
N ARG A 163 -12.27 -2.83 -10.48
CA ARG A 163 -13.18 -3.80 -11.11
C ARG A 163 -14.46 -3.12 -11.63
N LYS A 164 -15.07 -2.24 -10.83
CA LYS A 164 -16.25 -1.48 -11.22
C LYS A 164 -15.96 -0.57 -12.42
N ALA A 165 -14.79 0.07 -12.47
CA ALA A 165 -14.36 0.90 -13.60
C ALA A 165 -14.17 0.05 -14.87
N ALA A 166 -13.51 -1.11 -14.77
CA ALA A 166 -13.33 -2.03 -15.90
C ALA A 166 -14.66 -2.57 -16.43
N ALA A 167 -15.61 -2.88 -15.55
CA ALA A 167 -16.96 -3.31 -15.93
C ALA A 167 -17.75 -2.20 -16.65
N ARG A 168 -17.67 -0.95 -16.17
CA ARG A 168 -18.31 0.20 -16.84
C ARG A 168 -17.72 0.48 -18.22
N TYR A 169 -16.40 0.40 -18.35
CA TYR A 169 -15.73 0.55 -19.65
C TYR A 169 -16.20 -0.48 -20.68
N ARG A 170 -16.53 -1.70 -20.23
CA ARG A 170 -17.12 -2.75 -21.08
C ARG A 170 -18.53 -2.40 -21.56
N ALA A 171 -19.31 -1.70 -20.72
CA ALA A 171 -20.69 -1.35 -21.02
C ALA A 171 -20.81 -0.11 -21.92
N ASP A 172 -19.94 0.88 -21.74
CA ASP A 172 -19.89 2.09 -22.56
C ASP A 172 -18.43 2.60 -22.72
N PRO A 173 -17.75 2.24 -23.83
CA PRO A 173 -16.37 2.64 -24.08
C PRO A 173 -16.18 4.15 -24.29
N GLY A 174 -17.25 4.88 -24.65
CA GLY A 174 -17.20 6.31 -24.99
C GLY A 174 -17.41 7.24 -23.78
N ALA A 175 -18.10 6.77 -22.74
CA ALA A 175 -18.41 7.56 -21.55
C ALA A 175 -17.44 7.35 -20.37
N ALA A 176 -16.55 6.36 -20.44
CA ALA A 176 -15.68 5.97 -19.33
C ALA A 176 -14.27 6.57 -19.47
N SER A 177 -13.94 7.55 -18.61
CA SER A 177 -12.57 8.04 -18.48
C SER A 177 -11.66 6.96 -17.88
N LEU A 178 -10.61 6.58 -18.60
CA LEU A 178 -9.55 5.68 -18.13
C LEU A 178 -8.45 6.38 -17.34
N ALA A 179 -8.49 7.71 -17.24
CA ALA A 179 -7.45 8.51 -16.58
C ALA A 179 -7.09 8.02 -15.16
N PRO A 180 -8.04 7.61 -14.29
CA PRO A 180 -7.70 7.08 -12.97
C PRO A 180 -6.96 5.74 -13.01
N VAL A 181 -7.24 4.89 -14.01
CA VAL A 181 -6.58 3.59 -14.19
C VAL A 181 -5.17 3.79 -14.74
N GLU A 182 -5.01 4.70 -15.69
CA GLU A 182 -3.72 5.08 -16.26
C GLU A 182 -2.79 5.66 -15.18
N ALA A 183 -3.28 6.61 -14.38
CA ALA A 183 -2.50 7.18 -13.26
C ALA A 183 -2.11 6.12 -12.22
N ALA A 184 -3.00 5.16 -11.93
CA ALA A 184 -2.68 4.04 -11.03
C ALA A 184 -1.59 3.13 -11.62
N LEU A 185 -1.66 2.81 -12.91
CA LEU A 185 -0.64 1.98 -13.58
C LEU A 185 0.73 2.67 -13.61
N ILE A 186 0.77 3.98 -13.88
CA ILE A 186 2.01 4.77 -13.84
C ILE A 186 2.61 4.74 -12.42
N SER A 187 1.79 4.97 -11.40
CA SER A 187 2.23 4.94 -9.99
C SER A 187 2.78 3.57 -9.57
N VAL A 188 2.17 2.48 -10.05
CA VAL A 188 2.69 1.11 -9.83
C VAL A 188 4.03 0.91 -10.53
N GLY A 189 4.16 1.39 -11.78
CA GLY A 189 5.41 1.33 -12.54
C GLY A 189 6.57 2.08 -11.88
N GLU A 190 6.31 3.29 -11.35
CA GLU A 190 7.29 4.05 -10.57
C GLU A 190 7.69 3.32 -9.29
N SER A 191 6.72 2.74 -8.58
CA SER A 191 6.97 1.99 -7.34
C SER A 191 7.82 0.72 -7.59
N LEU A 192 7.61 0.05 -8.73
CA LEU A 192 8.41 -1.10 -9.16
C LEU A 192 9.85 -0.73 -9.52
N ALA A 193 10.08 0.46 -10.08
CA ALA A 193 11.42 0.92 -10.40
C ALA A 193 12.26 1.19 -9.14
N GLU A 194 11.62 1.58 -8.04
CA GLU A 194 12.28 1.95 -6.78
C GLU A 194 12.44 0.78 -5.79
N SER A 195 11.73 -0.33 -5.99
CA SER A 195 11.65 -1.45 -5.03
C SER A 195 12.10 -2.77 -5.65
N GLU A 196 13.11 -3.41 -5.08
CA GLU A 196 13.47 -4.80 -5.43
C GLU A 196 12.45 -5.80 -4.88
N GLN A 197 12.04 -5.65 -3.62
CA GLN A 197 11.02 -6.48 -2.97
C GLN A 197 9.70 -6.52 -3.76
N LEU A 198 9.24 -5.36 -4.25
CA LEU A 198 7.99 -5.26 -5.01
C LEU A 198 8.12 -5.90 -6.40
N ARG A 199 9.32 -5.89 -6.99
CA ARG A 199 9.58 -6.58 -8.26
C ARG A 199 9.45 -8.09 -8.08
N ASP A 200 10.02 -8.64 -7.01
CA ASP A 200 9.90 -10.06 -6.69
C ASP A 200 8.44 -10.46 -6.41
N ASP A 201 7.70 -9.63 -5.67
CA ASP A 201 6.27 -9.84 -5.42
C ASP A 201 5.44 -9.83 -6.71
N VAL A 202 5.73 -8.92 -7.64
CA VAL A 202 5.08 -8.88 -8.95
C VAL A 202 5.45 -10.07 -9.81
N ASP A 203 6.71 -10.51 -9.81
CA ASP A 203 7.14 -11.68 -10.57
C ASP A 203 6.47 -12.96 -10.07
N ALA A 204 6.37 -13.13 -8.75
CA ALA A 204 5.62 -14.22 -8.12
C ALA A 204 4.13 -14.16 -8.48
N PHE A 205 3.52 -12.97 -8.43
CA PHE A 205 2.13 -12.77 -8.82
C PHE A 205 1.89 -13.14 -10.29
N LEU A 206 2.71 -12.63 -11.21
CA LEU A 206 2.57 -12.93 -12.64
C LEU A 206 2.76 -14.42 -12.93
N SER A 207 3.69 -15.07 -12.23
CA SER A 207 3.92 -16.51 -12.32
C SER A 207 2.70 -17.33 -11.87
N ASN A 208 2.06 -16.93 -10.77
CA ASN A 208 0.85 -17.59 -10.27
C ASN A 208 -0.34 -17.38 -11.22
N VAL A 209 -0.55 -16.15 -11.69
CA VAL A 209 -1.60 -15.83 -12.67
C VAL A 209 -1.41 -16.61 -13.96
N ALA A 210 -0.18 -16.66 -14.49
CA ALA A 210 0.14 -17.42 -15.68
C ALA A 210 -0.15 -18.92 -15.47
N SER A 211 0.22 -19.46 -14.31
CA SER A 211 -0.04 -20.86 -13.96
C SER A 211 -1.54 -21.16 -13.89
N ALA A 212 -2.31 -20.33 -13.19
CA ALA A 212 -3.77 -20.46 -13.08
C ALA A 212 -4.46 -20.35 -14.46
N PHE A 213 -4.01 -19.41 -15.30
CA PHE A 213 -4.50 -19.26 -16.66
C PHE A 213 -4.23 -20.51 -17.52
N LEU A 214 -3.01 -21.04 -17.45
CA LEU A 214 -2.60 -22.24 -18.16
C LEU A 214 -3.39 -23.47 -17.69
N GLU A 215 -3.65 -23.62 -16.39
CA GLU A 215 -4.49 -24.70 -15.86
C GLU A 215 -5.93 -24.62 -16.37
N GLN A 216 -6.51 -23.41 -16.37
CA GLN A 216 -7.88 -23.17 -16.78
C GLN A 216 -8.07 -23.37 -18.30
N HIS A 217 -7.07 -22.98 -19.12
CA HIS A 217 -7.13 -23.03 -20.58
C HIS A 217 -6.22 -24.11 -21.17
N ARG A 218 -5.87 -25.15 -20.38
CA ARG A 218 -4.90 -26.18 -20.78
C ARG A 218 -5.21 -26.83 -22.14
N HIS A 219 -6.49 -26.96 -22.48
CA HIS A 219 -6.94 -27.55 -23.75
C HIS A 219 -6.75 -26.58 -24.91
N GLU A 220 -7.17 -25.32 -24.78
CA GLU A 220 -6.98 -24.30 -25.82
C GLU A 220 -5.48 -24.02 -26.07
N VAL A 221 -4.67 -24.05 -25.02
CA VAL A 221 -3.20 -23.90 -25.13
C VAL A 221 -2.60 -25.12 -25.83
N ALA A 222 -3.02 -26.34 -25.48
CA ALA A 222 -2.57 -27.55 -26.16
C ALA A 222 -2.97 -27.55 -27.64
N ASP A 223 -4.18 -27.09 -27.96
CA ASP A 223 -4.68 -26.97 -29.33
C ASP A 223 -3.90 -25.93 -30.13
N LEU A 224 -3.57 -24.79 -29.51
CA LEU A 224 -2.73 -23.75 -30.13
C LEU A 224 -1.30 -24.25 -30.37
N ILE A 225 -0.70 -24.94 -29.40
CA ILE A 225 0.62 -25.56 -29.57
C ILE A 225 0.56 -26.60 -30.68
N ALA A 226 -0.46 -27.46 -30.68
CA ALA A 226 -0.63 -28.50 -31.69
C ALA A 226 -0.83 -27.90 -33.09
N ALA A 227 -1.60 -26.83 -33.23
CA ALA A 227 -1.75 -26.10 -34.49
C ALA A 227 -0.40 -25.47 -34.91
N THR A 228 0.30 -24.83 -33.99
CA THR A 228 1.60 -24.19 -34.26
C THR A 228 2.65 -25.19 -34.73
N VAL A 229 2.78 -26.33 -34.05
CA VAL A 229 3.72 -27.42 -34.41
C VAL A 229 3.35 -28.03 -35.75
N ARG A 230 2.05 -28.13 -36.07
CA ARG A 230 1.57 -28.67 -37.34
C ARG A 230 1.93 -27.76 -38.52
N ASP A 231 2.04 -26.46 -38.28
CA ASP A 231 2.44 -25.45 -39.28
C ASP A 231 3.96 -25.29 -39.41
N TRP A 232 4.77 -26.02 -38.61
CA TRP A 232 6.23 -25.95 -38.74
C TRP A 232 6.71 -26.67 -39.99
N ASP A 233 7.69 -26.06 -40.66
CA ASP A 233 8.44 -26.70 -41.74
C ASP A 233 9.12 -27.98 -41.21
N PRO A 234 8.81 -29.17 -41.77
CA PRO A 234 9.34 -30.44 -41.29
C PRO A 234 10.88 -30.51 -41.28
N GLU A 235 11.54 -29.91 -42.27
CA GLU A 235 13.00 -29.96 -42.40
C GLU A 235 13.67 -29.04 -41.39
N LEU A 236 13.06 -27.87 -41.16
CA LEU A 236 13.54 -26.89 -40.19
C LEU A 236 13.26 -27.32 -38.74
N ALA A 237 12.13 -27.98 -38.49
CA ALA A 237 11.80 -28.57 -37.20
C ALA A 237 12.73 -29.74 -36.87
N ALA A 238 12.96 -30.65 -37.82
CA ALA A 238 13.86 -31.78 -37.65
C ALA A 238 15.30 -31.32 -37.35
N SER A 239 15.83 -30.36 -38.11
CA SER A 239 17.19 -29.84 -37.87
C SER A 239 17.35 -29.15 -36.50
N ARG A 240 16.33 -28.44 -36.01
CA ARG A 240 16.37 -27.81 -34.68
C ARG A 240 16.26 -28.82 -33.54
N ILE A 241 15.42 -29.84 -33.68
CA ILE A 241 15.31 -30.95 -32.73
C ILE A 241 16.62 -31.75 -32.71
N GLU A 242 17.21 -32.01 -33.88
CA GLU A 242 18.49 -32.72 -34.01
C GLU A 242 19.66 -31.91 -33.43
N LEU A 243 19.65 -30.57 -33.55
CA LEU A 243 20.62 -29.70 -32.89
C LEU A 243 20.48 -29.72 -31.36
N ALA A 244 19.26 -29.77 -30.84
CA ALA A 244 18.98 -29.77 -29.40
C ALA A 244 19.19 -31.15 -28.74
N VAL A 245 18.92 -32.24 -29.46
CA VAL A 245 18.91 -33.63 -28.96
C VAL A 245 20.10 -34.45 -29.50
N GLY A 246 20.88 -33.92 -30.45
CA GLY A 246 21.92 -34.65 -31.19
C GLY A 246 22.99 -35.31 -30.31
N ARG A 247 23.28 -34.74 -29.13
CA ARG A 247 24.22 -35.34 -28.16
C ARG A 247 23.67 -36.63 -27.53
N ASP A 248 22.36 -36.71 -27.27
CA ASP A 248 21.72 -37.89 -26.65
C ASP A 248 21.54 -39.05 -27.64
N LEU A 249 21.26 -38.75 -28.91
CA LEU A 249 21.20 -39.77 -29.97
C LEU A 249 22.56 -40.44 -30.22
N GLN A 250 23.66 -39.70 -30.03
CA GLN A 250 25.01 -40.27 -30.08
C GLN A 250 25.29 -41.25 -28.94
N PHE A 251 24.75 -41.02 -27.73
CA PHE A 251 24.93 -41.96 -26.60
C PHE A 251 24.30 -43.32 -26.85
N ILE A 252 23.14 -43.38 -27.53
CA ILE A 252 22.52 -44.65 -27.93
C ILE A 252 23.43 -45.39 -28.93
N ARG A 253 23.99 -44.67 -29.92
CA ARG A 253 24.89 -45.26 -30.93
C ARG A 253 26.20 -45.75 -30.30
N LEU A 254 26.75 -45.01 -29.34
CA LEU A 254 28.02 -45.33 -28.67
C LEU A 254 27.86 -46.48 -27.67
N ASN A 255 26.74 -46.54 -26.93
CA ASN A 255 26.41 -47.67 -26.07
C ASN A 255 26.15 -48.95 -26.90
N GLY A 256 25.50 -48.82 -28.06
CA GLY A 256 25.26 -49.94 -28.98
C GLY A 256 26.55 -50.56 -29.53
N THR A 257 27.54 -49.74 -29.92
CA THR A 257 28.84 -50.25 -30.40
C THR A 257 29.71 -50.80 -29.28
N LEU A 258 29.67 -50.21 -28.07
CA LEU A 258 30.39 -50.73 -26.90
C LEU A 258 29.85 -52.10 -26.45
N VAL A 259 28.53 -52.23 -26.30
CA VAL A 259 27.90 -53.50 -25.89
C VAL A 259 28.07 -54.57 -26.97
N GLY A 260 27.87 -54.22 -28.24
CA GLY A 260 28.09 -55.14 -29.36
C GLY A 260 29.55 -55.59 -29.48
N GLY A 261 30.51 -54.67 -29.28
CA GLY A 261 31.94 -54.98 -29.26
C GLY A 261 32.34 -55.89 -28.10
N PHE A 262 31.82 -55.64 -26.89
CA PHE A 262 32.08 -56.48 -25.72
C PHE A 262 31.49 -57.88 -25.89
N ALA A 263 30.24 -57.99 -26.36
CA ALA A 263 29.61 -59.26 -26.65
C ALA A 263 30.39 -60.05 -27.72
N GLY A 264 30.84 -59.39 -28.79
CA GLY A 264 31.68 -59.99 -29.82
C GLY A 264 33.02 -60.49 -29.28
N LEU A 265 33.68 -59.71 -28.41
CA LEU A 265 34.94 -60.10 -27.77
C LEU A 265 34.77 -61.32 -26.85
N VAL A 266 33.69 -61.36 -26.07
CA VAL A 266 33.37 -62.51 -25.21
C VAL A 266 33.12 -63.76 -26.05
N ILE A 267 32.33 -63.67 -27.11
CA ILE A 267 32.06 -64.79 -28.03
C ILE A 267 33.36 -65.28 -28.68
N TYR A 268 34.21 -64.36 -29.15
CA TYR A 268 35.49 -64.70 -29.78
C TYR A 268 36.47 -65.37 -28.81
N THR A 269 36.52 -64.91 -27.56
CA THR A 269 37.44 -65.45 -26.55
C THR A 269 37.00 -66.86 -26.14
N LEU A 270 35.69 -67.07 -25.96
CA LEU A 270 35.13 -68.38 -25.65
C LEU A 270 35.33 -69.37 -26.80
N SER A 271 35.15 -68.94 -28.06
CA SER A 271 35.36 -69.83 -29.22
C SER A 271 36.82 -70.16 -29.52
N ARG A 272 37.77 -69.39 -28.97
CA ARG A 272 39.21 -69.64 -29.12
C ARG A 272 39.77 -70.57 -28.05
N PHE A 273 39.18 -70.56 -26.85
CA PHE A 273 39.67 -71.30 -25.67
C PHE A 273 38.92 -72.63 -25.42
N PHE A 274 37.72 -72.81 -25.97
CA PHE A 274 36.98 -74.07 -26.00
C PHE A 274 36.86 -74.58 -27.44
#